data_AF-A0AAN8P3T4-F1
#
_entry.id   AF-A0AAN8P3T4-F1
#
_cell.length_a   1.000
_cell.length_b   1.000
_cell.length_c   1.000
_cell.angle_alpha   90.00
_cell.angle_beta   90.00
_cell.angle_gamma   90.00
#
_symmetry.space_group_name_H-M   'P 1'
#
loop_
_entity.id
_entity.type
_entity.pdbx_description
1 polymer ?
#
loop_
_entity_poly.entity_id
_entity_poly.type
_entity_poly.pdbx_seq_one_letter_code
_entity_poly.pdbx_strand_id
1 'polypeptide(L)'
;MEYLRLLYTEYLFSPDPAVYRAHVQLFHFFPVVCILQSAITTPMGKTSVKSFLNLPGKLSWILMELISPLSFFLTFYLNTPTTPLKTLTSLPISHKILSILYLIHYLNRALISPLRAPAYAPAHIIVLLVATYFNYLNGYSLSSFLLLQQGQIPQTGVWRWKVRMILGVGLWIVGFWGNIWHEDVLYEIRRRAKREHLETARTKKEDGLGEGVERVLVPEQRRLVVKAENTGHVYEIPEGGLWEYCWHPHYFMEWIEWTGFLIAAGGWECAPAINFLVNEIASMTPRAFQGVEFYKRKFGRRLPERKAVVPFLL
;
A
#
# COMPACT_ATOMS: atom_id res chain seq x y z
N MET A 1 -3.31 35.54 2.92
CA MET A 1 -4.11 34.59 3.73
C MET A 1 -5.46 34.28 3.08
N GLU A 2 -6.21 35.28 2.62
CA GLU A 2 -7.53 35.09 1.99
C GLU A 2 -7.48 34.31 0.65
N TYR A 3 -6.51 34.61 -0.22
CA TYR A 3 -6.28 33.83 -1.46
C TYR A 3 -5.97 32.35 -1.22
N LEU A 4 -5.20 32.04 -0.17
CA LEU A 4 -4.90 30.65 0.20
C LEU A 4 -6.17 29.96 0.71
N ARG A 5 -6.97 30.66 1.52
CA ARG A 5 -8.25 30.14 2.00
C ARG A 5 -9.17 29.81 0.83
N LEU A 6 -9.34 30.73 -0.12
CA LEU A 6 -10.13 30.52 -1.33
C LEU A 6 -9.61 29.34 -2.16
N LEU A 7 -8.30 29.22 -2.35
CA LEU A 7 -7.70 28.09 -3.07
C LEU A 7 -8.08 26.74 -2.43
N TYR A 8 -8.00 26.65 -1.10
CA TYR A 8 -8.32 25.41 -0.39
C TYR A 8 -9.82 25.11 -0.37
N THR A 9 -10.67 26.11 -0.11
CA THR A 9 -12.11 25.88 0.07
C THR A 9 -12.88 25.81 -1.25
N GLU A 10 -12.45 26.53 -2.29
CA GLU A 10 -13.17 26.58 -3.57
C GLU A 10 -12.63 25.57 -4.59
N TYR A 11 -11.37 25.16 -4.50
CA TYR A 11 -10.72 24.33 -5.53
C TYR A 11 -10.17 23.01 -4.99
N LEU A 12 -9.27 23.02 -4.00
CA LEU A 12 -8.56 21.79 -3.61
C LEU A 12 -9.39 20.85 -2.73
N PHE A 13 -10.27 21.37 -1.89
CA PHE A 13 -11.08 20.55 -0.99
C PHE A 13 -12.57 20.84 -1.13
N SER A 14 -12.99 21.56 -2.18
CA SER A 14 -14.39 21.89 -2.39
C SER A 14 -15.21 20.64 -2.74
N PRO A 15 -16.35 20.38 -2.09
CA PRO A 15 -17.28 19.32 -2.46
C PRO A 15 -18.21 19.77 -3.59
N ASP A 16 -17.98 20.96 -4.18
CA ASP A 16 -18.72 21.42 -5.35
C ASP A 16 -18.77 20.30 -6.40
N PRO A 17 -19.95 19.95 -6.95
CA PRO A 17 -20.08 18.82 -7.85
C PRO A 17 -19.18 18.89 -9.09
N ALA A 18 -18.86 20.08 -9.62
CA ALA A 18 -17.96 20.21 -10.76
C ALA A 18 -16.51 19.93 -10.35
N VAL A 19 -16.06 20.50 -9.22
CA VAL A 19 -14.73 20.27 -8.66
C VAL A 19 -14.54 18.80 -8.26
N TYR A 20 -15.52 18.21 -7.58
CA TYR A 20 -15.54 16.80 -7.21
C TYR A 20 -15.43 15.91 -8.46
N ARG A 21 -16.25 16.14 -9.49
CA ARG A 21 -16.18 15.38 -10.74
C ARG A 21 -14.82 15.51 -11.41
N ALA A 22 -14.23 16.71 -11.45
CA ALA A 22 -12.91 16.91 -12.03
C ALA A 22 -11.82 16.09 -11.31
N HIS A 23 -11.80 16.11 -9.98
CA HIS A 23 -10.85 15.31 -9.20
C HIS A 23 -11.07 13.80 -9.37
N VAL A 24 -12.33 13.34 -9.36
CA VAL A 24 -12.66 11.94 -9.62
C VAL A 24 -12.26 11.52 -11.04
N GLN A 25 -12.42 12.39 -12.04
CA GLN A 25 -11.96 12.15 -13.41
C GLN A 25 -10.42 12.08 -13.49
N LEU A 26 -9.72 13.01 -12.84
CA LEU A 26 -8.25 12.96 -12.75
C LEU A 26 -7.79 11.65 -12.11
N PHE A 27 -8.47 11.21 -11.06
CA PHE A 27 -8.16 9.95 -10.40
C PHE A 27 -8.48 8.73 -11.28
N HIS A 28 -9.55 8.80 -12.07
CA HIS A 28 -9.94 7.76 -13.02
C HIS A 28 -8.88 7.52 -14.12
N PHE A 29 -8.20 8.58 -14.58
CA PHE A 29 -7.16 8.48 -15.61
C PHE A 29 -5.77 8.18 -15.06
N PHE A 30 -5.62 8.01 -13.75
CA PHE A 30 -4.35 7.64 -13.14
C PHE A 30 -3.72 6.33 -13.69
N PRO A 31 -4.46 5.31 -14.18
CA PRO A 31 -3.86 4.13 -14.79
C PRO A 31 -2.97 4.45 -16.00
N VAL A 32 -3.22 5.56 -16.71
CA VAL A 32 -2.35 6.03 -17.80
C VAL A 32 -0.96 6.37 -17.26
N VAL A 33 -0.90 7.04 -16.10
CA VAL A 33 0.36 7.33 -15.40
C VAL A 33 1.04 6.02 -14.99
N CYS A 34 0.28 5.02 -14.52
CA CYS A 34 0.83 3.71 -14.16
C CYS A 34 1.37 2.92 -15.36
N ILE A 35 0.75 3.02 -16.54
CA ILE A 35 1.26 2.43 -17.78
C ILE A 35 2.57 3.09 -18.18
N LEU A 36 2.64 4.42 -18.17
CA LEU A 36 3.90 5.13 -18.43
C LEU A 36 4.97 4.78 -17.39
N GLN A 37 4.57 4.68 -16.12
CA GLN A 37 5.43 4.20 -15.03
C GLN A 37 5.91 2.77 -15.30
N SER A 38 5.11 1.89 -15.90
CA SER A 38 5.53 0.50 -16.17
C SER A 38 6.75 0.42 -17.11
N ALA A 39 6.91 1.41 -18.00
CA ALA A 39 8.04 1.52 -18.91
C ALA A 39 9.33 2.00 -18.21
N ILE A 40 9.22 2.54 -16.99
CA ILE A 40 10.35 3.05 -16.21
C ILE A 40 10.48 2.33 -14.87
N THR A 41 11.70 2.09 -14.43
CA THR A 41 11.90 1.46 -13.13
C THR A 41 11.56 2.46 -12.02
N THR A 42 10.62 2.12 -11.13
CA THR A 42 10.26 3.00 -10.02
C THR A 42 11.42 3.08 -9.02
N PRO A 43 11.99 4.26 -8.72
CA PRO A 43 13.21 4.40 -7.92
C PRO A 43 12.94 4.29 -6.40
N MET A 44 12.44 3.12 -5.98
CA MET A 44 12.11 2.78 -4.58
C MET A 44 12.20 1.27 -4.35
N GLY A 45 12.49 0.82 -3.12
CA GLY A 45 12.44 -0.60 -2.77
C GLY A 45 13.57 -1.38 -3.44
N LYS A 46 13.26 -2.53 -4.05
CA LYS A 46 14.25 -3.38 -4.77
C LYS A 46 14.90 -2.66 -5.95
N THR A 47 14.22 -1.64 -6.47
CA THR A 47 14.63 -0.84 -7.61
C THR A 47 15.09 0.57 -7.22
N SER A 48 15.39 0.79 -5.93
CA SER A 48 16.00 2.02 -5.45
C SER A 48 17.32 2.30 -6.19
N VAL A 49 17.51 3.55 -6.62
CA VAL A 49 18.74 4.03 -7.27
C VAL A 49 19.54 4.92 -6.33
N LYS A 50 20.83 5.13 -6.58
CA LYS A 50 21.62 6.15 -5.87
C LYS A 50 21.33 7.53 -6.48
N SER A 51 20.79 8.45 -5.69
CA SER A 51 20.51 9.83 -6.09
C SER A 51 20.65 10.75 -4.88
N PHE A 52 21.05 12.00 -5.12
CA PHE A 52 21.08 13.05 -4.09
C PHE A 52 19.67 13.49 -3.68
N LEU A 53 18.66 13.22 -4.51
CA LEU A 53 17.24 13.49 -4.23
C LEU A 53 16.55 12.34 -3.48
N ASN A 54 17.31 11.37 -2.98
CA ASN A 54 16.75 10.30 -2.17
C ASN A 54 16.46 10.80 -0.75
N LEU A 55 15.28 10.43 -0.26
CA LEU A 55 14.87 10.63 1.12
C LEU A 55 14.92 9.31 1.89
N PRO A 56 15.00 9.35 3.24
CA PRO A 56 14.93 8.14 4.05
C PRO A 56 13.65 7.36 3.74
N GLY A 57 13.79 6.08 3.39
CA GLY A 57 12.68 5.30 2.84
C GLY A 57 11.47 5.19 3.78
N LYS A 58 11.72 4.97 5.08
CA LYS A 58 10.65 4.85 6.09
C LYS A 58 9.90 6.18 6.25
N LEU A 59 10.62 7.30 6.31
CA LEU A 59 10.03 8.62 6.39
C LEU A 59 9.20 8.94 5.14
N SER A 60 9.75 8.64 3.96
CA SER A 60 9.06 8.85 2.68
C SER A 60 7.74 8.09 2.61
N TRP A 61 7.74 6.82 3.05
CA TRP A 61 6.54 5.99 3.10
C TRP A 61 5.49 6.55 4.07
N ILE A 62 5.88 6.87 5.30
CA ILE A 62 4.95 7.44 6.29
C ILE A 62 4.35 8.74 5.76
N LEU A 63 5.17 9.64 5.21
CA LEU A 63 4.71 10.93 4.70
C LEU A 63 3.71 10.77 3.55
N MET A 64 4.03 9.96 2.54
CA MET A 64 3.15 9.81 1.37
C MET A 64 1.82 9.12 1.72
N GLU A 65 1.82 8.15 2.63
CA GLU A 65 0.61 7.42 3.03
C GLU A 65 -0.27 8.20 3.99
N LEU A 66 0.31 9.05 4.87
CA LEU A 66 -0.46 9.92 5.77
C LEU A 66 -1.28 10.97 5.02
N ILE A 67 -0.90 11.34 3.79
CA ILE A 67 -1.67 12.30 2.99
C ILE A 67 -3.12 11.84 2.81
N SER A 68 -3.36 10.54 2.71
CA SER A 68 -4.69 10.01 2.46
C SER A 68 -5.68 10.27 3.61
N PRO A 69 -5.42 9.84 4.86
CA PRO A 69 -6.27 10.19 6.00
C PRO A 69 -6.26 11.69 6.31
N LEU A 70 -5.16 12.40 6.05
CA LEU A 70 -5.11 13.87 6.22
C LEU A 70 -6.07 14.57 5.25
N SER A 71 -6.03 14.22 3.97
CA SER A 71 -6.93 14.74 2.94
C SER A 71 -8.39 14.42 3.28
N PHE A 72 -8.66 13.21 3.75
CA PHE A 72 -9.99 12.79 4.22
C PHE A 72 -10.53 13.70 5.33
N PHE A 73 -9.77 13.89 6.42
CA PHE A 73 -10.22 14.71 7.54
C PHE A 73 -10.22 16.21 7.22
N LEU A 74 -9.29 16.68 6.38
CA LEU A 74 -9.24 18.07 5.96
C LEU A 74 -10.45 18.43 5.10
N THR A 75 -10.91 17.51 4.25
CA THR A 75 -12.16 17.67 3.49
C THR A 75 -13.36 17.80 4.44
N PHE A 76 -13.44 17.01 5.51
CA PHE A 76 -14.51 17.19 6.51
C PHE A 76 -14.39 18.54 7.23
N TYR A 77 -13.18 18.91 7.66
CA TYR A 77 -12.93 20.15 8.39
C TYR A 77 -13.31 21.40 7.58
N LEU A 78 -12.98 21.43 6.30
CA LEU A 78 -13.19 22.61 5.46
C LEU A 78 -14.64 22.78 5.00
N ASN A 79 -15.43 21.71 5.00
CA ASN A 79 -16.76 21.69 4.38
C ASN A 79 -17.92 21.44 5.35
N THR A 80 -17.62 21.35 6.64
CA THR A 80 -18.65 21.22 7.67
C THR A 80 -18.38 22.17 8.84
N PRO A 81 -19.42 22.70 9.49
CA PRO A 81 -19.25 23.62 10.63
C PRO A 81 -18.80 22.90 11.92
N THR A 82 -18.70 21.57 11.89
CA THR A 82 -18.37 20.72 13.04
C THR A 82 -16.96 20.17 12.95
N THR A 83 -16.44 19.68 14.08
CA THR A 83 -15.15 18.98 14.07
C THR A 83 -15.22 17.71 13.20
N PRO A 84 -14.12 17.29 12.55
CA PRO A 84 -14.14 16.13 11.65
C PRO A 84 -14.69 14.85 12.29
N LEU A 85 -14.43 14.64 13.58
CA LEU A 85 -14.97 13.50 14.33
C LEU A 85 -16.49 13.59 14.50
N LYS A 86 -17.02 14.78 14.81
CA LYS A 86 -18.48 14.99 14.90
C LYS A 86 -19.15 14.76 13.54
N THR A 87 -18.54 15.26 12.47
CA THR A 87 -18.98 15.02 11.09
C THR A 87 -19.01 13.53 10.77
N LEU A 88 -17.95 12.79 11.10
CA LEU A 88 -17.94 11.33 10.90
C LEU A 88 -19.04 10.64 11.70
N THR A 89 -19.30 11.05 12.94
CA THR A 89 -20.36 10.44 13.77
C THR A 89 -21.77 10.80 13.32
N SER A 90 -21.97 11.86 12.52
CA SER A 90 -23.29 12.23 11.99
C SER A 90 -23.64 11.57 10.66
N LEU A 91 -22.67 10.96 9.96
CA LEU A 91 -22.89 10.24 8.71
C LEU A 91 -23.89 9.07 8.87
N PRO A 92 -24.53 8.58 7.79
CA PRO A 92 -25.27 7.32 7.82
C PRO A 92 -24.40 6.14 8.28
N ILE A 93 -25.01 5.12 8.90
CA ILE A 93 -24.27 3.97 9.45
C ILE A 93 -23.35 3.28 8.41
N SER A 94 -23.80 3.22 7.16
CA SER A 94 -23.04 2.72 6.02
C SER A 94 -21.72 3.47 5.83
N HIS A 95 -21.81 4.80 5.78
CA HIS A 95 -20.68 5.69 5.56
C HIS A 95 -19.73 5.70 6.76
N LYS A 96 -20.26 5.53 7.99
CA LYS A 96 -19.43 5.33 9.18
C LYS A 96 -18.59 4.07 9.06
N ILE A 97 -19.20 2.94 8.69
CA ILE A 97 -18.49 1.66 8.51
C ILE A 97 -17.38 1.83 7.46
N LEU A 98 -17.70 2.35 6.27
CA LEU A 98 -16.70 2.58 5.21
C LEU A 98 -15.56 3.49 5.68
N SER A 99 -15.88 4.57 6.38
CA SER A 99 -14.86 5.48 6.94
C SER A 99 -13.95 4.75 7.93
N ILE A 100 -14.52 3.90 8.79
CA ILE A 100 -13.75 3.14 9.78
C ILE A 100 -12.82 2.13 9.09
N LEU A 101 -13.33 1.36 8.12
CA LEU A 101 -12.49 0.41 7.36
C LEU A 101 -11.32 1.13 6.69
N TYR A 102 -11.61 2.24 5.99
CA TYR A 102 -10.61 3.07 5.34
C TYR A 102 -9.56 3.60 6.31
N LEU A 103 -9.98 4.14 7.46
CA LEU A 103 -9.07 4.69 8.46
C LEU A 103 -8.25 3.59 9.16
N ILE A 104 -8.80 2.39 9.37
CA ILE A 104 -8.06 1.25 9.90
C ILE A 104 -6.98 0.82 8.90
N HIS A 105 -7.30 0.74 7.61
CA HIS A 105 -6.31 0.47 6.57
C HIS A 105 -5.15 1.47 6.66
N TYR A 106 -5.45 2.76 6.61
CA TYR A 106 -4.42 3.80 6.59
C TYR A 106 -3.68 3.95 7.92
N LEU A 107 -4.31 3.67 9.06
CA LEU A 107 -3.60 3.56 10.34
C LEU A 107 -2.54 2.46 10.28
N ASN A 108 -2.88 1.30 9.70
CA ASN A 108 -1.90 0.25 9.50
C ASN A 108 -0.84 0.67 8.45
N ARG A 109 -1.27 1.09 7.26
CA ARG A 109 -0.42 1.34 6.10
C ARG A 109 0.56 2.50 6.28
N ALA A 110 0.08 3.59 6.88
CA ALA A 110 0.86 4.81 7.04
C ALA A 110 1.71 4.82 8.32
N LEU A 111 1.28 4.11 9.37
CA LEU A 111 1.96 4.17 10.69
C LEU A 111 2.42 2.79 11.17
N ILE A 112 1.51 1.84 11.40
CA ILE A 112 1.87 0.58 12.08
C ILE A 112 2.84 -0.27 11.26
N SER A 113 2.50 -0.57 10.00
CA SER A 113 3.32 -1.35 9.06
C SER A 113 4.74 -0.76 8.90
N PRO A 114 4.93 0.53 8.55
CA PRO A 114 6.26 1.09 8.39
C PRO A 114 7.06 1.17 9.70
N LEU A 115 6.41 1.33 10.86
CA LEU A 115 7.09 1.28 12.15
C LEU A 115 7.57 -0.14 12.49
N ARG A 116 6.78 -1.17 12.16
CA ARG A 116 7.13 -2.59 12.34
C ARG A 116 8.17 -3.09 11.35
N ALA A 117 8.23 -2.51 10.15
CA ALA A 117 9.17 -2.90 9.11
C ALA A 117 10.63 -2.66 9.54
N PRO A 118 11.53 -3.66 9.44
CA PRO A 118 12.91 -3.55 9.92
C PRO A 118 13.77 -2.56 9.14
N ALA A 119 13.50 -2.42 7.83
CA ALA A 119 14.28 -1.58 6.93
C ALA A 119 13.44 -1.17 5.72
N TYR A 120 13.68 0.03 5.21
CA TYR A 120 13.21 0.51 3.91
C TYR A 120 14.41 0.96 3.10
N ALA A 121 14.44 0.61 1.82
CA ALA A 121 15.37 1.22 0.88
C ALA A 121 15.02 2.72 0.72
N PRO A 122 16.01 3.60 0.50
CA PRO A 122 15.74 5.00 0.16
C PRO A 122 14.76 5.13 -1.01
N ALA A 123 14.01 6.22 -1.04
CA ALA A 123 13.06 6.51 -2.10
C ALA A 123 13.39 7.87 -2.73
N HIS A 124 13.38 7.93 -4.05
CA HIS A 124 13.57 9.19 -4.76
C HIS A 124 12.36 10.11 -4.54
N ILE A 125 12.59 11.42 -4.43
CA ILE A 125 11.54 12.43 -4.17
C ILE A 125 10.35 12.36 -5.15
N ILE A 126 10.57 11.95 -6.40
CA ILE A 126 9.50 11.79 -7.40
C ILE A 126 8.44 10.78 -6.94
N VAL A 127 8.84 9.72 -6.23
CA VAL A 127 7.92 8.71 -5.71
C VAL A 127 7.05 9.32 -4.62
N LEU A 128 7.66 10.09 -3.71
CA LEU A 128 6.94 10.83 -2.66
C LEU A 128 5.92 11.80 -3.28
N LEU A 129 6.31 12.59 -4.29
CA LEU A 129 5.42 13.56 -4.94
C LEU A 129 4.22 12.91 -5.63
N VAL A 130 4.46 11.87 -6.43
CA VAL A 130 3.39 11.17 -7.16
C VAL A 130 2.47 10.42 -6.19
N ALA A 131 3.03 9.73 -5.20
CA ALA A 131 2.24 9.02 -4.18
C ALA A 131 1.44 9.99 -3.30
N THR A 132 1.99 11.16 -2.99
CA THR A 132 1.28 12.23 -2.27
C THR A 132 0.06 12.68 -3.07
N TYR A 133 0.23 12.95 -4.37
CA TYR A 133 -0.89 13.35 -5.23
C TYR A 133 -1.96 12.25 -5.34
N PHE A 134 -1.54 11.00 -5.51
CA PHE A 134 -2.43 9.84 -5.52
C PHE A 134 -3.24 9.72 -4.23
N ASN A 135 -2.57 9.76 -3.07
CA ASN A 135 -3.22 9.63 -1.77
C ASN A 135 -4.10 10.83 -1.44
N TYR A 136 -3.73 12.03 -1.90
CA TYR A 136 -4.59 13.21 -1.82
C TYR A 136 -5.91 12.99 -2.58
N LEU A 137 -5.83 12.58 -3.85
CA LEU A 137 -7.01 12.28 -4.68
C LEU A 137 -7.88 11.19 -4.05
N ASN A 138 -7.26 10.15 -3.49
CA ASN A 138 -8.00 9.08 -2.82
C ASN A 138 -8.79 9.59 -1.61
N GLY A 139 -8.10 10.21 -0.66
CA GLY A 139 -8.71 10.72 0.58
C GLY A 139 -9.78 11.77 0.33
N TYR A 140 -9.53 12.70 -0.58
CA TYR A 140 -10.49 13.74 -0.97
C TYR A 140 -11.70 13.14 -1.68
N SER A 141 -11.50 12.24 -2.64
CA SER A 141 -12.60 11.67 -3.43
C SER A 141 -13.53 10.83 -2.55
N LEU A 142 -12.99 10.03 -1.64
CA LEU A 142 -13.80 9.22 -0.74
C LEU A 142 -14.55 10.10 0.28
N SER A 143 -13.87 11.03 0.95
CA SER A 143 -14.53 11.91 1.93
C SER A 143 -15.61 12.78 1.29
N SER A 144 -15.38 13.31 0.09
CA SER A 144 -16.37 14.09 -0.67
C SER A 144 -17.59 13.24 -1.05
N PHE A 145 -17.37 12.01 -1.53
CA PHE A 145 -18.47 11.07 -1.82
C PHE A 145 -19.35 10.82 -0.58
N LEU A 146 -18.72 10.64 0.58
CA LEU A 146 -19.43 10.41 1.84
C LEU A 146 -20.19 11.65 2.32
N LEU A 147 -19.61 12.85 2.20
CA LEU A 147 -20.22 14.14 2.58
C LEU A 147 -21.41 14.49 1.69
N LEU A 148 -21.26 14.31 0.37
CA LEU A 148 -22.32 14.52 -0.60
C LEU A 148 -23.44 13.47 -0.50
N GLN A 149 -23.29 12.53 0.44
CA GLN A 149 -24.22 11.42 0.65
C GLN A 149 -24.47 10.63 -0.64
N GLN A 150 -23.47 10.52 -1.51
CA GLN A 150 -23.60 9.67 -2.70
C GLN A 150 -23.63 8.19 -2.28
N GLY A 151 -24.31 7.36 -3.06
CA GLY A 151 -24.49 5.94 -2.72
C GLY A 151 -25.44 5.68 -1.53
N GLN A 152 -26.32 6.64 -1.19
CA GLN A 152 -27.37 6.42 -0.19
C GLN A 152 -28.21 5.19 -0.53
N ILE A 153 -28.64 4.49 0.53
CA ILE A 153 -29.46 3.29 0.45
C ILE A 153 -30.91 3.70 0.20
N PRO A 154 -31.53 3.31 -0.92
CA PRO A 154 -32.98 3.44 -1.06
C PRO A 154 -33.68 2.64 0.04
N GLN A 155 -34.77 3.17 0.60
CA GLN A 155 -35.56 2.45 1.62
C GLN A 155 -36.13 1.11 1.09
N THR A 156 -36.21 0.96 -0.23
CA THR A 156 -36.55 -0.27 -0.92
C THR A 156 -35.27 -1.12 -1.14
N GLY A 157 -35.27 -2.38 -0.70
CA GLY A 157 -34.14 -3.30 -0.92
C GLY A 157 -33.09 -3.37 0.20
N VAL A 158 -33.44 -2.96 1.43
CA VAL A 158 -32.59 -3.02 2.63
C VAL A 158 -31.89 -4.38 2.81
N TRP A 159 -32.57 -5.48 2.51
CA TRP A 159 -31.98 -6.82 2.58
C TRP A 159 -30.78 -7.00 1.64
N ARG A 160 -30.92 -6.62 0.36
CA ARG A 160 -29.84 -6.72 -0.64
C ARG A 160 -28.63 -5.90 -0.21
N TRP A 161 -28.88 -4.70 0.35
CA TRP A 161 -27.82 -3.84 0.83
C TRP A 161 -27.13 -4.41 2.07
N LYS A 162 -27.89 -4.95 3.05
CA LYS A 162 -27.33 -5.63 4.23
C LYS A 162 -26.43 -6.79 3.83
N VAL A 163 -26.89 -7.64 2.91
CA VAL A 163 -26.09 -8.75 2.37
C VAL A 163 -24.82 -8.24 1.70
N ARG A 164 -24.93 -7.23 0.83
CA ARG A 164 -23.79 -6.61 0.16
C ARG A 164 -22.77 -6.05 1.15
N MET A 165 -23.22 -5.32 2.17
CA MET A 165 -22.36 -4.76 3.21
C MET A 165 -21.67 -5.86 4.02
N ILE A 166 -22.38 -6.91 4.43
CA ILE A 166 -21.80 -8.05 5.16
C ILE A 166 -20.74 -8.76 4.32
N LEU A 167 -21.05 -9.07 3.05
CA LEU A 167 -20.10 -9.73 2.15
C LEU A 167 -18.89 -8.84 1.85
N GLY A 168 -19.12 -7.55 1.58
CA GLY A 168 -18.05 -6.60 1.31
C GLY A 168 -17.12 -6.40 2.51
N VAL A 169 -17.67 -6.21 3.71
CA VAL A 169 -16.90 -6.11 4.96
C VAL A 169 -16.15 -7.41 5.24
N GLY A 170 -16.79 -8.57 5.07
CA GLY A 170 -16.15 -9.87 5.27
C GLY A 170 -14.96 -10.07 4.33
N LEU A 171 -15.13 -9.74 3.05
CA LEU A 171 -14.05 -9.82 2.06
C LEU A 171 -12.94 -8.81 2.38
N TRP A 172 -13.29 -7.60 2.82
CA TRP A 172 -12.34 -6.58 3.25
C TRP A 172 -11.48 -7.09 4.42
N ILE A 173 -12.09 -7.70 5.45
CA ILE A 173 -11.37 -8.25 6.61
C ILE A 173 -10.38 -9.33 6.19
N VAL A 174 -10.81 -10.26 5.33
CA VAL A 174 -9.95 -11.34 4.81
C VAL A 174 -8.78 -10.75 4.01
N GLY A 175 -9.05 -9.78 3.14
CA GLY A 175 -8.05 -9.05 2.37
C GLY A 175 -7.02 -8.35 3.27
N PHE A 176 -7.50 -7.51 4.19
CA PHE A 176 -6.67 -6.72 5.10
C PHE A 176 -5.79 -7.60 5.98
N TRP A 177 -6.37 -8.64 6.60
CA TRP A 177 -5.60 -9.57 7.43
C TRP A 177 -4.57 -10.34 6.60
N GLY A 178 -4.96 -10.81 5.41
CA GLY A 178 -4.06 -11.49 4.49
C GLY A 178 -2.91 -10.59 4.04
N ASN A 179 -3.17 -9.32 3.73
CA ASN A 179 -2.13 -8.36 3.36
C ASN A 179 -1.08 -8.24 4.48
N ILE A 180 -1.52 -7.96 5.71
CA ILE A 180 -0.64 -7.82 6.88
C ILE A 180 0.17 -9.10 7.12
N TRP A 181 -0.48 -10.27 7.08
CA TRP A 181 0.18 -11.54 7.33
C TRP A 181 1.30 -11.81 6.32
N HIS A 182 1.05 -11.56 5.03
CA HIS A 182 2.06 -11.76 3.99
C HIS A 182 3.19 -10.72 4.05
N GLU A 183 2.93 -9.47 4.48
CA GLU A 183 3.97 -8.48 4.76
C GLU A 183 4.86 -8.92 5.94
N ASP A 184 4.27 -9.48 6.99
CA ASP A 184 5.01 -9.93 8.17
C ASP A 184 6.01 -11.04 7.87
N VAL A 185 5.70 -11.92 6.92
CA VAL A 185 6.65 -12.93 6.42
C VAL A 185 7.90 -12.25 5.83
N LEU A 186 7.73 -11.20 5.03
CA LEU A 186 8.84 -10.43 4.46
C LEU A 186 9.64 -9.69 5.54
N TYR A 187 8.97 -9.19 6.57
CA TYR A 187 9.64 -8.55 7.69
C TYR A 187 10.46 -9.53 8.50
N GLU A 188 9.96 -10.74 8.71
CA GLU A 188 10.70 -11.76 9.45
C GLU A 188 11.96 -12.21 8.72
N ILE A 189 11.90 -12.35 7.39
CA ILE A 189 13.09 -12.58 6.55
C ILE A 189 14.15 -11.48 6.80
N ARG A 190 13.73 -10.21 6.77
CA ARG A 190 14.65 -9.07 7.01
C ARG A 190 15.19 -9.05 8.43
N ARG A 191 14.38 -9.43 9.44
CA ARG A 191 14.83 -9.52 10.84
C ARG A 191 15.85 -10.63 11.04
N ARG A 192 15.62 -11.82 10.47
CA ARG A 192 16.55 -12.95 10.51
C ARG A 192 17.89 -12.59 9.91
N ALA A 193 17.88 -12.06 8.69
CA ALA A 193 19.06 -11.56 8.01
C ALA A 193 19.88 -10.57 8.86
N LYS A 194 19.20 -9.64 9.55
CA LYS A 194 19.87 -8.67 10.43
C LYS A 194 20.49 -9.35 11.66
N ARG A 195 19.80 -10.30 12.29
CA ARG A 195 20.31 -11.06 13.44
C ARG A 195 21.56 -11.87 13.07
N GLU A 196 21.49 -12.62 11.97
CA GLU A 196 22.63 -13.41 11.46
C GLU A 196 23.86 -12.56 11.15
N HIS A 197 23.64 -11.37 10.56
CA HIS A 197 24.73 -10.44 10.28
C HIS A 197 25.40 -9.93 11.56
N LEU A 198 24.61 -9.58 12.58
CA LEU A 198 25.12 -9.12 13.87
C LEU A 198 25.86 -10.23 14.63
N GLU A 199 25.36 -11.46 14.60
CA GLU A 199 26.02 -12.63 15.20
C GLU A 199 27.36 -12.94 14.51
N THR A 200 27.39 -12.88 13.18
CA THR A 200 28.63 -13.04 12.40
C THR A 200 29.64 -11.94 12.72
N ALA A 201 29.20 -10.69 12.88
CA ALA A 201 30.07 -9.58 13.24
C ALA A 201 30.61 -9.71 14.68
N ARG A 202 29.79 -10.21 15.61
CA ARG A 202 30.17 -10.42 17.01
C ARG A 202 31.17 -11.57 17.16
N THR A 203 30.93 -12.70 16.50
CA THR A 203 31.86 -13.85 16.50
C THR A 203 33.22 -13.48 15.90
N LYS A 204 33.26 -12.73 14.79
CA LYS A 204 34.52 -12.18 14.25
C LYS A 204 35.28 -11.31 15.25
N LYS A 205 34.57 -10.55 16.08
CA LYS A 205 35.18 -9.69 17.11
C LYS A 205 35.68 -10.49 18.32
N GLU A 206 34.98 -11.57 18.69
CA GLU A 206 35.35 -12.46 19.81
C GLU A 206 36.51 -13.40 19.46
N ASP A 207 36.58 -13.89 18.21
CA ASP A 207 37.60 -14.87 17.77
C ASP A 207 38.98 -14.26 17.45
N GLY A 208 39.13 -12.93 17.47
CA GLY A 208 40.41 -12.26 17.15
C GLY A 208 40.93 -12.47 15.72
N LEU A 209 40.11 -13.04 14.84
CA LEU A 209 40.45 -13.32 13.44
C LEU A 209 40.43 -12.03 12.61
N GLY A 210 41.51 -11.78 11.87
CA GLY A 210 41.63 -10.65 10.94
C GLY A 210 40.62 -10.72 9.79
N GLU A 211 40.41 -9.58 9.12
CA GLU A 211 39.54 -9.49 7.94
C GLU A 211 39.90 -10.57 6.91
N GLY A 212 38.96 -11.46 6.59
CA GLY A 212 39.09 -12.44 5.50
C GLY A 212 38.93 -13.92 5.86
N VAL A 213 38.76 -14.28 7.13
CA VAL A 213 38.51 -15.69 7.52
C VAL A 213 37.02 -15.90 7.82
N GLU A 214 36.33 -16.67 6.97
CA GLU A 214 34.96 -17.13 7.22
C GLU A 214 34.96 -18.59 7.72
N ARG A 215 34.34 -18.83 8.89
CA ARG A 215 33.90 -20.19 9.27
C ARG A 215 32.64 -20.52 8.49
N VAL A 216 32.68 -21.60 7.72
CA VAL A 216 31.51 -22.17 7.05
C VAL A 216 30.76 -23.04 8.05
N LEU A 217 29.75 -22.48 8.72
CA LEU A 217 28.71 -23.26 9.36
C LEU A 217 27.75 -23.74 8.26
N VAL A 218 27.70 -25.05 8.05
CA VAL A 218 26.75 -25.69 7.12
C VAL A 218 25.37 -25.68 7.79
N PRO A 219 24.37 -24.91 7.29
CA PRO A 219 23.06 -24.91 7.91
C PRO A 219 22.24 -26.10 7.41
N GLU A 220 21.67 -26.84 8.34
CA GLU A 220 20.65 -27.87 8.14
C GLU A 220 19.28 -27.24 7.77
N GLN A 221 19.25 -26.29 6.82
CA GLN A 221 18.02 -25.64 6.37
C GLN A 221 17.97 -25.55 4.85
N ARG A 222 16.96 -26.20 4.26
CA ARG A 222 16.62 -26.17 2.82
C ARG A 222 16.05 -24.80 2.39
N ARG A 223 16.72 -23.68 2.67
CA ARG A 223 16.28 -22.34 2.23
C ARG A 223 17.31 -21.67 1.34
N LEU A 224 16.84 -21.10 0.23
CA LEU A 224 17.68 -20.40 -0.72
C LEU A 224 17.85 -18.94 -0.31
N VAL A 225 19.06 -18.60 0.17
CA VAL A 225 19.45 -17.26 0.62
C VAL A 225 20.58 -16.73 -0.27
N VAL A 226 20.47 -15.48 -0.72
CA VAL A 226 21.56 -14.79 -1.41
C VAL A 226 21.85 -13.46 -0.71
N LYS A 227 23.09 -13.29 -0.25
CA LYS A 227 23.61 -12.04 0.31
C LYS A 227 24.10 -11.15 -0.84
N ALA A 228 23.70 -9.88 -0.87
CA ALA A 228 24.29 -8.91 -1.80
C ALA A 228 25.65 -8.42 -1.25
N GLU A 229 26.74 -8.65 -1.99
CA GLU A 229 28.12 -8.35 -1.55
C GLU A 229 28.36 -6.88 -1.15
N ASN A 230 27.63 -5.91 -1.71
CA ASN A 230 27.97 -4.49 -1.59
C ASN A 230 26.94 -3.60 -0.86
N THR A 231 25.85 -4.16 -0.33
CA THR A 231 24.79 -3.34 0.33
C THR A 231 24.32 -3.88 1.68
N GLY A 232 24.87 -5.00 2.17
CA GLY A 232 24.40 -5.66 3.40
C GLY A 232 22.94 -6.15 3.33
N HIS A 233 22.33 -6.15 2.14
CA HIS A 233 20.95 -6.59 1.94
C HIS A 233 20.93 -8.08 1.62
N VAL A 234 20.35 -8.86 2.54
CA VAL A 234 20.08 -10.28 2.35
C VAL A 234 18.70 -10.43 1.71
N TYR A 235 18.64 -11.26 0.67
CA TYR A 235 17.38 -11.63 0.03
C TYR A 235 17.19 -13.14 0.18
N GLU A 236 16.01 -13.52 0.63
CA GLU A 236 15.55 -14.91 0.77
C GLU A 236 14.29 -15.08 -0.08
N ILE A 237 14.06 -16.30 -0.54
CA ILE A 237 12.80 -16.67 -1.20
C ILE A 237 11.73 -16.81 -0.11
N PRO A 238 10.65 -16.02 -0.14
CA PRO A 238 9.55 -16.16 0.81
C PRO A 238 8.79 -17.47 0.60
N GLU A 239 8.34 -18.07 1.70
CA GLU A 239 7.65 -19.37 1.74
C GLU A 239 6.46 -19.29 2.71
N GLY A 240 5.49 -20.21 2.54
CA GLY A 240 4.30 -20.33 3.37
C GLY A 240 3.08 -19.56 2.86
N GLY A 241 1.91 -20.18 2.96
CA GLY A 241 0.64 -19.60 2.51
C GLY A 241 0.63 -19.28 1.02
N LEU A 242 0.15 -18.10 0.62
CA LEU A 242 0.06 -17.77 -0.81
C LEU A 242 1.43 -17.51 -1.47
N TRP A 243 2.50 -17.40 -0.69
CA TRP A 243 3.87 -17.35 -1.22
C TRP A 243 4.25 -18.61 -1.98
N GLU A 244 3.58 -19.74 -1.75
CA GLU A 244 3.80 -20.98 -2.49
C GLU A 244 3.26 -20.93 -3.93
N TYR A 245 2.29 -20.05 -4.19
CA TYR A 245 1.60 -19.95 -5.48
C TYR A 245 1.94 -18.69 -6.27
N CYS A 246 2.29 -17.59 -5.58
CA CYS A 246 2.60 -16.32 -6.22
C CYS A 246 3.71 -15.53 -5.50
N TRP A 247 4.34 -14.60 -6.23
CA TRP A 247 5.47 -13.78 -5.76
C TRP A 247 5.05 -12.52 -5.01
N HIS A 248 3.79 -12.09 -5.07
CA HIS A 248 3.32 -10.88 -4.40
C HIS A 248 1.91 -11.07 -3.81
N PRO A 249 1.72 -12.06 -2.92
CA PRO A 249 0.41 -12.32 -2.33
C PRO A 249 -0.12 -11.17 -1.48
N HIS A 250 0.76 -10.35 -0.89
CA HIS A 250 0.36 -9.14 -0.17
C HIS A 250 -0.37 -8.15 -1.10
N TYR A 251 0.06 -7.99 -2.36
CA TYR A 251 -0.67 -7.18 -3.35
C TYR A 251 -2.01 -7.81 -3.71
N PHE A 252 -2.05 -9.12 -3.93
CA PHE A 252 -3.31 -9.82 -4.20
C PHE A 252 -4.31 -9.65 -3.07
N MET A 253 -3.88 -9.80 -1.82
CA MET A 253 -4.74 -9.62 -0.65
C MET A 253 -5.19 -8.16 -0.46
N GLU A 254 -4.36 -7.18 -0.84
CA GLU A 254 -4.76 -5.77 -0.91
C GLU A 254 -5.86 -5.58 -1.98
N TRP A 255 -5.75 -6.22 -3.15
CA TRP A 255 -6.82 -6.17 -4.16
C TRP A 255 -8.12 -6.81 -3.67
N ILE A 256 -8.04 -7.91 -2.92
CA ILE A 256 -9.20 -8.54 -2.27
C ILE A 256 -9.82 -7.59 -1.24
N GLU A 257 -8.99 -6.91 -0.43
CA GLU A 257 -9.42 -5.92 0.54
C GLU A 257 -10.28 -4.84 -0.13
N TRP A 258 -9.74 -4.19 -1.16
CA TRP A 258 -10.40 -3.08 -1.83
C TRP A 258 -11.54 -3.50 -2.75
N THR A 259 -11.55 -4.74 -3.22
CA THR A 259 -12.74 -5.36 -3.83
C THR A 259 -13.87 -5.49 -2.81
N GLY A 260 -13.55 -5.94 -1.59
CA GLY A 260 -14.50 -5.96 -0.48
C GLY A 260 -15.03 -4.56 -0.12
N PHE A 261 -14.14 -3.58 -0.08
CA PHE A 261 -14.50 -2.17 0.12
C PHE A 261 -15.47 -1.67 -0.96
N LEU A 262 -15.15 -1.91 -2.23
CA LEU A 262 -16.00 -1.54 -3.38
C LEU A 262 -17.40 -2.15 -3.27
N ILE A 263 -17.48 -3.46 -2.96
CA ILE A 263 -18.76 -4.14 -2.77
C ILE A 263 -19.55 -3.46 -1.64
N ALA A 264 -18.92 -3.24 -0.49
CA ALA A 264 -19.55 -2.57 0.65
C ALA A 264 -20.02 -1.13 0.32
N ALA A 265 -19.25 -0.41 -0.51
CA ALA A 265 -19.47 1.00 -0.81
C ALA A 265 -20.57 1.29 -1.84
N GLY A 266 -21.16 0.25 -2.45
CA GLY A 266 -22.18 0.44 -3.49
C GLY A 266 -21.91 -0.31 -4.78
N GLY A 267 -20.73 -0.94 -4.92
CA GLY A 267 -20.26 -1.49 -6.18
C GLY A 267 -20.04 -0.35 -7.19
N TRP A 268 -20.61 -0.50 -8.38
CA TRP A 268 -20.42 0.43 -9.50
C TRP A 268 -20.90 1.87 -9.26
N GLU A 269 -21.66 2.10 -8.19
CA GLU A 269 -22.13 3.44 -7.79
C GLU A 269 -21.06 4.24 -7.03
N CYS A 270 -20.01 3.59 -6.53
CA CYS A 270 -18.94 4.27 -5.78
C CYS A 270 -17.71 4.52 -6.65
N ALA A 271 -17.73 5.62 -7.42
CA ALA A 271 -16.63 6.00 -8.29
C ALA A 271 -15.25 6.08 -7.57
N PRO A 272 -15.13 6.64 -6.35
CA PRO A 272 -13.86 6.64 -5.64
C PRO A 272 -13.31 5.25 -5.36
N ALA A 273 -14.16 4.30 -4.93
CA ALA A 273 -13.73 2.93 -4.63
C ALA A 273 -13.32 2.17 -5.91
N ILE A 274 -14.04 2.38 -7.02
CA ILE A 274 -13.67 1.83 -8.33
C ILE A 274 -12.30 2.36 -8.75
N ASN A 275 -12.14 3.69 -8.74
CA ASN A 275 -10.89 4.33 -9.15
C ASN A 275 -9.72 3.84 -8.29
N PHE A 276 -9.90 3.77 -6.97
CA PHE A 276 -8.86 3.30 -6.08
C PHE A 276 -8.43 1.85 -6.41
N LEU A 277 -9.38 0.91 -6.50
CA LEU A 277 -9.08 -0.49 -6.82
C LEU A 277 -8.39 -0.64 -8.19
N VAL A 278 -8.90 0.04 -9.22
CA VAL A 278 -8.31 -0.03 -10.57
C VAL A 278 -6.89 0.54 -10.56
N ASN A 279 -6.68 1.66 -9.86
CA ASN A 279 -5.37 2.29 -9.80
C ASN A 279 -4.36 1.48 -8.98
N GLU A 280 -4.80 0.80 -7.92
CA GLU A 280 -3.95 -0.15 -7.20
C GLU A 280 -3.51 -1.29 -8.10
N ILE A 281 -4.44 -1.93 -8.81
CA ILE A 281 -4.10 -3.01 -9.75
C ILE A 281 -3.13 -2.50 -10.81
N ALA A 282 -3.41 -1.34 -11.41
CA ALA A 282 -2.58 -0.74 -12.46
C ALA A 282 -1.17 -0.37 -11.96
N SER A 283 -1.02 0.10 -10.73
CA SER A 283 0.28 0.51 -10.17
C SER A 283 1.10 -0.66 -9.60
N MET A 284 0.44 -1.68 -9.03
CA MET A 284 1.10 -2.83 -8.41
C MET A 284 1.49 -3.91 -9.42
N THR A 285 0.71 -4.10 -10.49
CA THR A 285 0.97 -5.18 -11.47
C THR A 285 2.35 -5.05 -12.12
N PRO A 286 2.76 -3.90 -12.68
CA PRO A 286 4.11 -3.75 -13.24
C PRO A 286 5.21 -3.97 -12.19
N ARG A 287 5.01 -3.48 -10.97
CA ARG A 287 5.96 -3.66 -9.85
C ARG A 287 6.13 -5.12 -9.49
N ALA A 288 5.06 -5.90 -9.51
CA ALA A 288 5.12 -7.33 -9.26
C ALA A 288 5.96 -8.05 -10.33
N PHE A 289 5.76 -7.74 -11.62
CA PHE A 289 6.59 -8.30 -12.70
C PHE A 289 8.06 -7.90 -12.57
N GLN A 290 8.35 -6.64 -12.26
CA GLN A 290 9.71 -6.18 -11.97
C GLN A 290 10.32 -6.92 -10.76
N GLY A 291 9.51 -7.21 -9.74
CA GLY A 291 9.90 -8.00 -8.57
C GLY A 291 10.22 -9.46 -8.90
N VAL A 292 9.43 -10.09 -9.77
CA VAL A 292 9.70 -11.46 -10.28
C VAL A 292 11.01 -11.47 -11.08
N GLU A 293 11.21 -10.50 -11.97
CA GLU A 293 12.42 -10.39 -12.78
C GLU A 293 13.67 -10.17 -11.90
N PHE A 294 13.54 -9.37 -10.85
CA PHE A 294 14.59 -9.24 -9.83
C PHE A 294 14.96 -10.58 -9.20
N TYR A 295 13.96 -11.39 -8.82
CA TYR A 295 14.20 -12.73 -8.26
C TYR A 295 14.81 -13.69 -9.28
N LYS A 296 14.36 -13.67 -10.54
CA LYS A 296 14.93 -14.47 -11.63
C LYS A 296 16.42 -14.17 -11.84
N ARG A 297 16.78 -12.89 -11.91
CA ARG A 297 18.19 -12.48 -12.05
C ARG A 297 19.04 -12.90 -10.87
N LYS A 298 18.47 -12.94 -9.66
CA LYS A 298 19.21 -13.21 -8.42
C LYS A 298 19.35 -14.70 -8.10
N PHE A 299 18.34 -15.51 -8.37
CA PHE A 299 18.31 -16.93 -8.02
C PHE A 299 18.40 -17.89 -9.22
N GLY A 300 18.27 -17.37 -10.44
CA GLY A 300 18.44 -18.13 -11.68
C GLY A 300 17.54 -19.36 -11.75
N ARG A 301 18.14 -20.51 -12.13
CA ARG A 301 17.44 -21.80 -12.28
C ARG A 301 16.90 -22.39 -10.96
N ARG A 302 17.26 -21.82 -9.80
CA ARG A 302 16.80 -22.30 -8.49
C ARG A 302 15.47 -21.65 -8.06
N LEU A 303 14.89 -20.79 -8.91
CA LEU A 303 13.68 -20.06 -8.61
C LEU A 303 12.44 -20.97 -8.76
N PRO A 304 11.56 -21.07 -7.74
CA PRO A 304 10.30 -21.79 -7.85
C PRO A 304 9.39 -21.21 -8.95
N GLU A 305 8.65 -22.09 -9.63
CA GLU A 305 7.61 -21.68 -10.57
C GLU A 305 6.38 -21.16 -9.81
N ARG A 306 6.22 -19.84 -9.79
CA ARG A 306 5.10 -19.15 -9.14
C ARG A 306 4.59 -18.04 -10.04
N LYS A 307 3.32 -17.70 -9.89
CA LYS A 307 2.68 -16.57 -10.58
C LYS A 307 3.13 -15.22 -9.99
N ALA A 308 2.94 -14.12 -10.71
CA ALA A 308 3.43 -12.82 -10.26
C ALA A 308 2.66 -12.28 -9.04
N VAL A 309 1.32 -12.34 -9.09
CA VAL A 309 0.40 -11.77 -8.10
C VAL A 309 -0.81 -12.67 -7.84
N VAL A 310 -1.54 -13.11 -8.87
CA VAL A 310 -2.78 -13.89 -8.69
C VAL A 310 -2.43 -15.37 -8.71
N PRO A 311 -2.66 -16.11 -7.61
CA PRO A 311 -2.40 -17.54 -7.54
C PRO A 311 -3.00 -18.27 -8.75
N PHE A 312 -2.20 -19.14 -9.37
CA PHE A 312 -2.57 -19.96 -10.54
C PHE A 312 -2.88 -19.21 -11.85
N LEU A 313 -3.05 -17.89 -11.84
CA LEU A 313 -3.46 -17.10 -13.00
C LEU A 313 -2.38 -16.14 -13.50
N LEU A 314 -1.95 -15.16 -12.69
CA LEU A 314 -1.16 -14.00 -13.11
C LEU A 314 0.13 -13.87 -12.33
#